data_AF-A0AAQ3Q2T3-F1
#
_entry.id   AF-A0AAQ3Q2T3-F1
#
_cell.length_a   1.000
_cell.length_b   1.000
_cell.length_c   1.000
_cell.angle_alpha   90.00
_cell.angle_beta   90.00
_cell.angle_gamma   90.00
#
_symmetry.space_group_name_H-M   'P 1'
#
loop_
_entity.id
_entity.type
_entity.pdbx_description
1 polymer ?
#
loop_
_entity_poly.entity_id
_entity_poly.type
_entity_poly.pdbx_seq_one_letter_code
_entity_poly.pdbx_strand_id
1 'polypeptide(L)'
;MAVIAHYIDDFWTLQCRLMRFIYVPAPHIAVVISEVLVECLMDWNIDRKLSTLTLDNCSTNDAMIERILDKISPRSFILSGKFFHMRCCAHILNLIVKDGLSIISNAIEKVRESVHYWTTTPKREKKFMKTRGQLNIPYDKKLVIDCKTRWNSTFLMFDVAILYKDVFGRLVQCKPQYKSLPSEYDWEMAKEICHRLELFYGVTKLFSASSKMRLGMEIPSMLEDNDVDDENA
;
A
#
# COMPACT_ATOMS: atom_id res chain seq x y z
N MET A 1 -10.78 -2.79 15.86
CA MET A 1 -10.34 -1.41 15.59
C MET A 1 -9.13 -1.09 16.44
N ALA A 2 -8.08 -0.48 15.87
CA ALA A 2 -6.94 0.03 16.62
C ALA A 2 -7.04 1.56 16.64
N VAL A 3 -6.83 2.17 17.80
CA VAL A 3 -6.84 3.63 17.97
C VAL A 3 -5.44 4.06 18.39
N ILE A 4 -4.84 4.92 17.59
CA ILE A 4 -3.48 5.44 17.79
C ILE A 4 -3.58 6.97 17.86
N ALA A 5 -3.08 7.56 18.93
CA ALA A 5 -2.96 9.00 19.07
C ALA A 5 -1.61 9.48 18.58
N HIS A 6 -1.64 10.56 17.80
CA HIS A 6 -0.49 11.34 17.41
C HIS A 6 -0.65 12.75 17.97
N TYR A 7 0.35 13.25 18.69
CA TYR A 7 0.33 14.61 19.27
C TYR A 7 1.75 15.16 19.44
N ILE A 8 1.85 16.48 19.63
CA ILE A 8 3.10 17.17 19.95
C ILE A 8 3.11 17.43 21.45
N ASP A 9 4.18 17.05 22.13
CA ASP A 9 4.36 17.31 23.57
C ASP A 9 4.97 18.69 23.86
N ASP A 10 5.16 18.98 25.15
CA ASP A 10 5.73 20.27 25.61
C ASP A 10 7.19 20.49 25.15
N PHE A 11 7.88 19.44 24.72
CA PHE A 11 9.22 19.49 24.14
C PHE A 11 9.20 19.58 22.62
N TRP A 12 8.06 19.90 22.01
CA TRP A 12 7.87 19.97 20.56
C TRP A 12 8.22 18.66 19.83
N THR A 13 8.09 17.54 20.53
CA THR A 13 8.40 16.22 19.99
C THR A 13 7.12 15.52 19.57
N LEU A 14 7.11 14.93 18.36
CA LEU A 14 6.00 14.12 17.88
C LEU A 14 5.94 12.81 18.67
N GLN A 15 4.82 12.59 19.33
CA GLN A 15 4.50 11.36 20.04
C GLN A 15 3.53 10.52 19.22
N CYS A 16 3.77 9.22 19.20
CA CYS A 16 2.85 8.20 18.68
C CYS A 16 2.55 7.21 19.81
N ARG A 17 1.28 7.05 20.16
CA ARG A 17 0.85 6.17 21.26
C ARG A 17 -0.35 5.35 20.82
N LEU A 18 -0.18 4.04 20.84
CA LEU A 18 -1.31 3.11 20.75
C LEU A 18 -2.18 3.31 22.01
N MET A 19 -3.40 3.80 21.82
CA MET A 19 -4.33 4.02 22.91
C MET A 19 -5.09 2.75 23.27
N ARG A 20 -5.60 2.04 22.26
CA ARG A 20 -6.42 0.85 22.48
C ARG A 20 -6.49 -0.05 21.25
N PHE A 21 -6.55 -1.35 21.49
CA PHE A 21 -7.10 -2.34 20.56
C PHE A 21 -8.50 -2.71 21.02
N ILE A 22 -9.50 -2.37 20.22
CA ILE A 22 -10.91 -2.50 20.57
C ILE A 22 -11.55 -3.53 19.67
N TYR A 23 -12.22 -4.51 20.26
CA TYR A 23 -13.15 -5.35 19.53
C TYR A 23 -14.40 -4.52 19.22
N VAL A 24 -14.74 -4.42 17.93
CA VAL A 24 -15.99 -3.76 17.50
C VAL A 24 -16.94 -4.89 17.09
N PRO A 25 -18.09 -5.05 17.76
CA PRO A 25 -19.04 -6.10 17.39
C PRO A 25 -19.65 -5.85 16.00
N ALA A 26 -20.13 -6.91 15.37
CA ALA A 26 -20.96 -6.78 14.17
C ALA A 26 -22.39 -6.33 14.57
N PRO A 27 -23.07 -5.51 13.74
CA PRO A 27 -22.63 -5.03 12.43
C PRO A 27 -21.67 -3.84 12.53
N HIS A 28 -20.65 -3.80 11.66
CA HIS A 28 -19.66 -2.72 11.60
C HIS A 28 -20.19 -1.47 10.88
N ILE A 29 -21.23 -0.86 11.45
CA ILE A 29 -21.89 0.34 10.92
C ILE A 29 -21.44 1.59 11.66
N ALA A 30 -21.65 2.75 11.05
CA ALA A 30 -21.25 4.06 11.57
C ALA A 30 -21.68 4.29 13.03
N VAL A 31 -22.89 3.85 13.40
CA VAL A 31 -23.42 3.95 14.77
C VAL A 31 -22.50 3.27 15.77
N VAL A 32 -22.25 1.96 15.58
CA VAL A 32 -21.45 1.13 16.49
C VAL A 32 -20.01 1.63 16.57
N ILE A 33 -19.41 1.95 15.41
CA ILE A 33 -18.00 2.39 15.37
C ILE A 33 -17.85 3.75 16.08
N SER A 34 -18.77 4.69 15.84
CA SER A 34 -18.74 6.01 16.49
C SER A 34 -18.89 5.93 18.01
N GLU A 35 -19.73 5.00 18.52
CA GLU A 35 -19.91 4.79 19.96
C GLU A 35 -18.64 4.28 20.61
N VAL A 36 -18.07 3.22 20.05
CA VAL A 36 -16.82 2.64 20.53
C VAL A 36 -15.67 3.66 20.49
N LEU A 37 -15.61 4.49 19.45
CA LEU A 37 -14.56 5.50 19.33
C LEU A 37 -14.75 6.63 20.35
N VAL A 38 -15.97 7.16 20.51
CA VAL A 38 -16.25 8.21 21.51
C VAL A 38 -15.96 7.73 22.93
N GLU A 39 -16.35 6.50 23.28
CA GLU A 39 -16.01 5.88 24.56
C GLU A 39 -14.49 5.82 24.77
N CYS A 40 -13.73 5.40 23.75
CA CYS A 40 -12.27 5.40 23.82
C CYS A 40 -11.69 6.82 24.02
N LEU A 41 -12.28 7.86 23.41
CA LEU A 41 -11.81 9.24 23.58
C LEU A 41 -12.11 9.77 24.98
N MET A 42 -13.28 9.43 25.54
CA MET A 42 -13.69 9.79 26.90
C MET A 42 -12.86 9.06 27.97
N ASP A 43 -12.60 7.77 27.80
CA ASP A 43 -11.79 6.96 28.73
C ASP A 43 -10.36 7.50 28.92
N TRP A 44 -9.84 8.16 27.88
CA TRP A 44 -8.53 8.82 27.91
C TRP A 44 -8.60 10.32 28.23
N ASN A 45 -9.80 10.86 28.47
CA ASN A 45 -10.05 12.29 28.70
C ASN A 45 -9.47 13.21 27.61
N ILE A 46 -9.54 12.77 26.34
CA ILE A 46 -9.05 13.53 25.18
C ILE A 46 -10.17 14.03 24.26
N ASP A 47 -11.43 13.80 24.62
CA ASP A 47 -12.63 14.25 23.90
C ASP A 47 -12.67 15.77 23.67
N ARG A 48 -11.86 16.54 24.41
CA ARG A 48 -11.73 18.01 24.31
C ARG A 48 -10.44 18.49 23.64
N LYS A 49 -9.63 17.58 23.11
CA LYS A 49 -8.30 17.85 22.54
C LYS A 49 -8.16 17.23 21.15
N LEU A 50 -9.22 17.28 20.36
CA LEU A 50 -9.29 16.61 19.07
C LEU A 50 -8.98 17.59 17.94
N SER A 51 -8.01 17.25 17.11
CA SER A 51 -7.71 17.97 15.87
C SER A 51 -8.31 17.25 14.67
N THR A 52 -7.83 16.04 14.42
CA THR A 52 -8.05 15.30 13.18
C THR A 52 -8.12 13.81 13.49
N LEU A 53 -9.00 13.12 12.78
CA LEU A 53 -9.16 11.68 12.78
C LEU A 53 -8.87 11.18 11.36
N THR A 54 -7.80 10.41 11.22
CA THR A 54 -7.39 9.82 9.94
C THR A 54 -7.96 8.41 9.80
N LEU A 55 -8.73 8.17 8.74
CA LEU A 55 -9.44 6.92 8.50
C LEU A 55 -9.24 6.42 7.07
N ASP A 56 -9.51 5.14 6.81
CA ASP A 56 -9.50 4.65 5.44
C ASP A 56 -10.66 5.24 4.61
N ASN A 57 -10.56 5.09 3.28
CA ASN A 57 -11.51 5.69 2.34
C ASN A 57 -12.81 4.88 2.22
N CYS A 58 -13.50 4.66 3.33
CA CYS A 58 -14.76 3.93 3.39
C CYS A 58 -15.93 4.89 3.66
N SER A 59 -17.04 4.76 2.92
CA SER A 59 -18.23 5.60 3.11
C SER A 59 -18.87 5.48 4.50
N THR A 60 -18.67 4.35 5.18
CA THR A 60 -19.14 4.18 6.57
C THR A 60 -18.46 5.17 7.53
N ASN A 61 -17.23 5.58 7.23
CA ASN A 61 -16.48 6.55 8.03
C ASN A 61 -17.05 7.96 7.88
N ASP A 62 -17.59 8.32 6.71
CA ASP A 62 -18.22 9.64 6.49
C ASP A 62 -19.40 9.83 7.46
N ALA A 63 -20.31 8.86 7.50
CA ALA A 63 -21.44 8.88 8.44
C ALA A 63 -20.99 8.77 9.90
N MET A 64 -19.89 8.06 10.19
CA MET A 64 -19.36 7.96 11.55
C MET A 64 -18.82 9.31 12.04
N ILE A 65 -18.12 10.06 11.19
CA ILE A 65 -17.58 11.39 11.49
C ILE A 65 -18.70 12.36 11.88
N GLU A 66 -19.78 12.43 11.08
CA GLU A 66 -20.93 13.29 11.36
C GLU A 66 -21.50 13.00 12.77
N ARG A 67 -21.65 11.72 13.11
CA ARG A 67 -22.13 11.32 14.44
C ARG A 67 -21.19 11.69 15.58
N ILE A 68 -19.88 11.71 15.37
CA ILE A 68 -18.92 12.13 16.39
C ILE A 68 -18.99 13.65 16.59
N LEU A 69 -19.11 14.41 15.49
CA LEU A 69 -19.28 15.86 15.53
C LEU A 69 -20.57 16.26 16.25
N ASP A 70 -21.65 15.47 16.12
CA ASP A 70 -22.90 15.70 16.86
C ASP A 70 -22.80 15.38 18.35
N LYS A 71 -21.97 14.39 18.73
CA LYS A 71 -21.84 13.92 20.12
C LYS A 71 -20.87 14.76 20.96
N ILE A 72 -19.93 15.43 20.34
CA ILE A 72 -18.89 16.20 21.01
C ILE A 72 -19.12 17.69 20.75
N SER A 73 -18.97 18.53 21.78
CA SER A 73 -19.15 19.97 21.61
C SER A 73 -18.24 20.54 20.51
N PRO A 74 -18.72 21.40 19.60
CA PRO A 74 -17.86 22.03 18.58
C PRO A 74 -16.64 22.77 19.15
N ARG A 75 -16.73 23.26 20.40
CA ARG A 75 -15.63 23.93 21.12
C ARG A 75 -14.49 22.99 21.52
N SER A 76 -14.74 21.69 21.52
CA SER A 76 -13.75 20.65 21.82
C SER A 76 -12.81 20.34 20.65
N PHE A 77 -13.16 20.80 19.45
CA PHE A 77 -12.37 20.58 18.24
C PHE A 77 -11.50 21.79 17.90
N ILE A 78 -10.28 21.52 17.43
CA ILE A 78 -9.45 22.55 16.82
C ILE A 78 -10.15 23.07 15.56
N LEU A 79 -10.19 24.41 15.40
CA LEU A 79 -10.86 25.08 14.28
C LEU A 79 -12.32 24.63 14.08
N SER A 80 -13.03 24.37 15.19
CA SER A 80 -14.44 23.94 15.20
C SER A 80 -14.71 22.69 14.36
N GLY A 81 -13.72 21.80 14.23
CA GLY A 81 -13.86 20.53 13.51
C GLY A 81 -13.73 20.61 12.00
N LYS A 82 -13.35 21.78 11.43
CA LYS A 82 -13.20 21.97 9.98
C LYS A 82 -12.28 20.94 9.31
N PHE A 83 -11.26 20.47 10.03
CA PHE A 83 -10.28 19.48 9.57
C PHE A 83 -10.34 18.18 10.37
N PHE A 84 -11.52 17.87 10.94
CA PHE A 84 -11.66 16.70 11.78
C PHE A 84 -11.58 15.39 11.00
N HIS A 85 -12.05 15.35 9.75
CA HIS A 85 -11.95 14.16 8.92
C HIS A 85 -10.77 14.26 7.94
N MET A 86 -9.82 13.34 8.06
CA MET A 86 -8.75 13.13 7.08
C MET A 86 -8.85 11.73 6.49
N ARG A 87 -8.77 11.61 5.17
CA ARG A 87 -8.69 10.30 4.50
C ARG A 87 -7.24 9.84 4.47
N CYS A 88 -7.02 8.54 4.66
CA CYS A 88 -5.71 7.94 4.70
C CYS A 88 -5.08 7.92 3.29
N CYS A 89 -4.02 8.72 3.10
CA CYS A 89 -3.27 8.80 1.84
C CYS A 89 -2.75 7.43 1.39
N ALA A 90 -2.23 6.61 2.31
CA ALA A 90 -1.78 5.25 1.98
C ALA A 90 -2.91 4.36 1.45
N HIS A 91 -4.13 4.53 1.96
CA HIS A 91 -5.29 3.79 1.47
C HIS A 91 -5.73 4.30 0.09
N ILE A 92 -5.77 5.63 -0.12
CA ILE A 92 -6.09 6.24 -1.42
C ILE A 92 -5.09 5.77 -2.49
N LEU A 93 -3.79 5.83 -2.18
CA LEU A 93 -2.73 5.36 -3.08
C LEU A 93 -2.92 3.90 -3.46
N ASN A 94 -3.26 3.05 -2.48
CA ASN A 94 -3.57 1.65 -2.72
C ASN A 94 -4.80 1.47 -3.64
N LEU A 95 -5.82 2.33 -3.55
CA LEU A 95 -6.97 2.27 -4.47
C LEU A 95 -6.55 2.63 -5.90
N ILE A 96 -5.78 3.71 -6.07
CA ILE A 96 -5.25 4.15 -7.38
C ILE A 96 -4.44 3.03 -8.03
N VAL A 97 -3.49 2.44 -7.28
CA VAL A 97 -2.64 1.38 -7.80
C VAL A 97 -3.46 0.13 -8.15
N LYS A 98 -4.43 -0.27 -7.30
CA LYS A 98 -5.28 -1.42 -7.59
C LYS A 98 -6.11 -1.23 -8.85
N ASP A 99 -6.64 -0.03 -9.07
CA ASP A 99 -7.39 0.30 -10.27
C ASP A 99 -6.51 0.17 -11.52
N GLY A 100 -5.30 0.75 -11.50
CA GLY A 100 -4.32 0.61 -12.58
C GLY A 100 -3.90 -0.85 -12.85
N LEU A 101 -3.67 -1.64 -11.80
CA LEU A 101 -3.32 -3.06 -11.93
C LEU A 101 -4.45 -3.92 -12.50
N SER A 102 -5.71 -3.50 -12.37
CA SER A 102 -6.85 -4.25 -12.89
C SER A 102 -6.82 -4.36 -14.43
N ILE A 103 -6.33 -3.31 -15.10
CA ILE A 103 -6.22 -3.21 -16.56
C ILE A 103 -5.26 -4.27 -17.11
N ILE A 104 -4.21 -4.60 -16.37
CA ILE A 104 -3.15 -5.54 -16.79
C ILE A 104 -3.21 -6.88 -16.08
N SER A 105 -4.33 -7.16 -15.40
CA SER A 105 -4.52 -8.35 -14.56
C SER A 105 -4.11 -9.66 -15.24
N ASN A 106 -4.33 -9.80 -16.54
CA ASN A 106 -3.92 -10.96 -17.33
C ASN A 106 -2.39 -11.14 -17.38
N ALA A 107 -1.63 -10.07 -17.65
CA ALA A 107 -0.16 -10.11 -17.65
C ALA A 107 0.37 -10.44 -16.25
N ILE A 108 -0.23 -9.85 -15.21
CA ILE A 108 0.12 -10.16 -13.82
C ILE A 108 -0.10 -11.65 -13.53
N GLU A 109 -1.25 -12.22 -13.89
CA GLU A 109 -1.55 -13.63 -13.60
C GLU A 109 -0.58 -14.57 -14.33
N LYS A 110 -0.23 -14.32 -15.59
CA LYS A 110 0.76 -15.14 -16.32
C LYS A 110 2.14 -15.12 -15.67
N VAL A 111 2.62 -13.95 -15.27
CA VAL A 111 3.91 -13.82 -14.58
C VAL A 111 3.83 -14.49 -13.21
N ARG A 112 2.75 -14.29 -12.48
CA ARG A 112 2.48 -14.93 -11.18
C ARG A 112 2.47 -16.44 -11.28
N GLU A 113 1.76 -17.01 -12.24
CA GLU A 113 1.70 -18.45 -12.49
C GLU A 113 3.08 -19.01 -12.85
N SER A 114 3.85 -18.25 -13.63
CA SER A 114 5.24 -18.60 -13.99
C SER A 114 6.15 -18.65 -12.77
N VAL A 115 6.14 -17.59 -11.97
CA VAL A 115 6.90 -17.49 -10.72
C VAL A 115 6.46 -18.61 -9.77
N HIS A 116 5.16 -18.79 -9.58
CA HIS A 116 4.60 -19.83 -8.72
C HIS A 116 5.10 -21.21 -9.15
N TYR A 117 4.96 -21.56 -10.44
CA TYR A 117 5.35 -22.87 -10.96
C TYR A 117 6.80 -23.22 -10.66
N TRP A 118 7.73 -22.29 -10.90
CA TRP A 118 9.17 -22.51 -10.74
C TRP A 118 9.64 -22.46 -9.29
N THR A 119 8.86 -21.84 -8.39
CA THR A 119 9.15 -21.78 -6.95
C THR A 119 8.42 -22.85 -6.13
N THR A 120 7.43 -23.55 -6.68
CA THR A 120 6.59 -24.51 -5.91
C THR A 120 7.38 -25.67 -5.32
N THR A 121 8.44 -26.15 -6.00
CA THR A 121 9.15 -27.37 -5.58
C THR A 121 10.66 -27.19 -5.64
N PRO A 122 11.45 -27.79 -4.72
CA PRO A 122 12.91 -27.71 -4.75
C PRO A 122 13.52 -28.21 -6.06
N LYS A 123 12.89 -29.20 -6.70
CA LYS A 123 13.34 -29.74 -8.00
C LYS A 123 13.20 -28.71 -9.13
N ARG A 124 12.10 -27.95 -9.14
CA ARG A 124 11.88 -26.89 -10.14
C ARG A 124 12.77 -25.68 -9.86
N GLU A 125 12.92 -25.29 -8.60
CA GLU A 125 13.80 -24.20 -8.18
C GLU A 125 15.27 -24.49 -8.54
N LYS A 126 15.79 -25.70 -8.24
CA LYS A 126 17.13 -26.13 -8.67
C LYS A 126 17.30 -26.09 -10.18
N LYS A 127 16.27 -26.48 -10.94
CA LYS A 127 16.32 -26.42 -12.40
C LYS A 127 16.33 -24.98 -12.91
N PHE A 128 15.53 -24.10 -12.32
CA PHE A 128 15.54 -22.67 -12.63
C PHE A 128 16.94 -22.06 -12.42
N MET A 129 17.55 -22.32 -11.26
CA MET A 129 18.90 -21.85 -10.94
C MET A 129 19.97 -22.43 -11.87
N LYS A 130 19.85 -23.71 -12.26
CA LYS A 130 20.74 -24.31 -13.26
C LYS A 130 20.63 -23.61 -14.61
N THR A 131 19.41 -23.33 -15.08
CA THR A 131 19.19 -22.65 -16.37
C THR A 131 19.65 -21.19 -16.32
N ARG A 132 19.44 -20.48 -15.21
CA ARG A 132 20.05 -19.17 -14.96
C ARG A 132 21.57 -19.23 -15.14
N GLY A 133 22.24 -20.21 -14.52
CA GLY A 133 23.69 -20.38 -14.64
C GLY A 133 24.15 -20.68 -16.07
N GLN A 134 23.38 -21.47 -16.83
CA GLN A 134 23.66 -21.74 -18.24
C GLN A 134 23.55 -20.50 -19.14
N LEU A 135 22.71 -19.53 -18.77
CA LEU A 135 22.53 -18.27 -19.48
C LEU A 135 23.46 -17.16 -18.96
N ASN A 136 24.35 -17.46 -17.99
CA ASN A 136 25.25 -16.49 -17.36
C ASN A 136 24.54 -15.24 -16.80
N ILE A 137 23.32 -15.38 -16.27
CA ILE A 137 22.59 -14.24 -15.71
C ILE A 137 23.19 -13.84 -14.35
N PRO A 138 23.66 -12.59 -14.20
CA PRO A 138 24.46 -12.16 -13.05
C PRO A 138 23.65 -11.97 -11.76
N TYR A 139 22.31 -11.88 -11.83
CA TYR A 139 21.45 -11.57 -10.69
C TYR A 139 21.23 -12.77 -9.76
N ASP A 140 21.43 -12.61 -8.45
CA ASP A 140 21.23 -13.67 -7.43
C ASP A 140 19.97 -13.48 -6.56
N LYS A 141 18.97 -12.76 -7.06
CA LYS A 141 17.71 -12.54 -6.34
C LYS A 141 16.82 -13.79 -6.42
N LYS A 142 16.25 -14.21 -5.29
CA LYS A 142 15.26 -15.30 -5.27
C LYS A 142 13.92 -14.82 -5.83
N LEU A 143 13.29 -15.62 -6.71
CA LEU A 143 11.91 -15.37 -7.16
C LEU A 143 10.94 -15.30 -5.96
N VAL A 144 10.08 -14.29 -5.95
CA VAL A 144 9.09 -14.06 -4.89
C VAL A 144 7.69 -14.07 -5.50
N ILE A 145 6.81 -14.93 -4.97
CA ILE A 145 5.40 -14.91 -5.34
C ILE A 145 4.70 -13.75 -4.62
N ASP A 146 3.83 -13.05 -5.33
CA ASP A 146 3.06 -11.97 -4.75
C ASP A 146 1.89 -12.47 -3.87
N CYS A 147 1.37 -11.55 -3.07
CA CYS A 147 0.13 -11.67 -2.33
C CYS A 147 -0.93 -10.85 -3.07
N LYS A 148 -1.95 -11.52 -3.64
CA LYS A 148 -2.99 -10.90 -4.49
C LYS A 148 -3.69 -9.70 -3.84
N THR A 149 -3.72 -9.60 -2.51
CA THR A 149 -4.38 -8.51 -1.78
C THR A 149 -3.47 -7.32 -1.49
N ARG A 150 -2.15 -7.42 -1.73
CA ARG A 150 -1.14 -6.40 -1.40
C ARG A 150 -0.30 -6.06 -2.64
N TRP A 151 -0.62 -4.94 -3.30
CA TRP A 151 0.06 -4.52 -4.53
C TRP A 151 1.59 -4.37 -4.39
N ASN A 152 2.09 -3.97 -3.20
CA ASN A 152 3.52 -3.89 -2.90
C ASN A 152 4.25 -5.21 -3.23
N SER A 153 3.59 -6.35 -2.98
CA SER A 153 4.18 -7.66 -3.28
C SER A 153 4.14 -8.00 -4.76
N THR A 154 3.16 -7.47 -5.52
CA THR A 154 3.12 -7.59 -6.98
C THR A 154 4.27 -6.80 -7.61
N PHE A 155 4.55 -5.59 -7.11
CA PHE A 155 5.74 -4.82 -7.50
C PHE A 155 7.03 -5.63 -7.26
N LEU A 156 7.23 -6.17 -6.06
CA LEU A 156 8.41 -6.96 -5.72
C LEU A 156 8.54 -8.23 -6.57
N MET A 157 7.42 -8.86 -6.94
CA MET A 157 7.43 -10.00 -7.87
C MET A 157 7.92 -9.56 -9.25
N PHE A 158 7.46 -8.42 -9.77
CA PHE A 158 7.92 -7.90 -11.06
C PHE A 158 9.39 -7.48 -11.04
N ASP A 159 9.83 -6.74 -10.01
CA ASP A 159 11.24 -6.30 -9.84
C ASP A 159 12.23 -7.47 -9.97
N VAL A 160 11.84 -8.66 -9.52
CA VAL A 160 12.67 -9.86 -9.63
C VAL A 160 12.39 -10.65 -10.91
N ALA A 161 11.13 -10.88 -11.26
CA ALA A 161 10.77 -11.77 -12.37
C ALA A 161 11.29 -11.27 -13.72
N ILE A 162 11.27 -9.95 -13.94
CA ILE A 162 11.72 -9.31 -15.18
C ILE A 162 13.21 -9.59 -15.43
N LEU A 163 14.04 -9.63 -14.37
CA LEU A 163 15.47 -9.93 -14.47
C LEU A 163 15.77 -11.34 -15.01
N TYR A 164 14.79 -12.23 -14.96
CA TYR A 164 14.91 -13.62 -15.38
C TYR A 164 14.03 -13.96 -16.61
N LYS A 165 13.55 -12.96 -17.36
CA LYS A 165 12.75 -13.13 -18.59
C LYS A 165 13.32 -14.23 -19.50
N ASP A 166 14.62 -14.19 -19.78
CA ASP A 166 15.29 -15.16 -20.65
C ASP A 166 15.33 -16.58 -20.06
N VAL A 167 15.40 -16.71 -18.73
CA VAL A 167 15.32 -18.01 -18.05
C VAL A 167 13.96 -18.63 -18.26
N PHE A 168 12.89 -17.85 -18.08
CA PHE A 168 11.53 -18.32 -18.35
C PHE A 168 11.39 -18.76 -19.80
N GLY A 169 11.88 -17.96 -20.77
CA GLY A 169 11.88 -18.32 -22.19
C GLY A 169 12.61 -19.63 -22.50
N ARG A 170 13.79 -19.85 -21.92
CA ARG A 170 14.57 -21.09 -22.11
C ARG A 170 13.91 -22.31 -21.48
N LEU A 171 13.26 -22.16 -20.34
CA LEU A 171 12.63 -23.26 -19.61
C LEU A 171 11.38 -23.81 -20.32
N VAL A 172 10.69 -22.99 -21.12
CA VAL A 172 9.55 -23.39 -21.96
C VAL A 172 9.95 -24.46 -22.96
N GLN A 173 11.06 -24.24 -23.66
CA GLN A 173 11.58 -25.17 -24.68
C GLN A 173 11.85 -26.58 -24.12
N CYS A 174 12.00 -26.70 -22.79
CA CYS A 174 12.34 -27.94 -22.12
C CYS A 174 11.14 -28.68 -21.49
N LYS A 175 9.92 -28.10 -21.48
CA LYS A 175 8.79 -28.63 -20.68
C LYS A 175 7.40 -28.39 -21.34
N PRO A 176 6.77 -29.45 -21.91
CA PRO A 176 5.42 -29.36 -22.49
C PRO A 176 4.29 -29.03 -21.48
N GLN A 177 4.54 -29.22 -20.19
CA GLN A 177 3.54 -29.02 -19.13
C GLN A 177 3.48 -27.57 -18.61
N TYR A 178 4.37 -26.70 -19.08
CA TYR A 178 4.40 -25.29 -18.72
C TYR A 178 3.57 -24.51 -19.75
N LYS A 179 2.29 -24.27 -19.42
CA LYS A 179 1.30 -23.70 -20.34
C LYS A 179 1.09 -22.19 -20.21
N SER A 180 1.43 -21.61 -19.05
CA SER A 180 1.25 -20.18 -18.79
C SER A 180 2.56 -19.45 -19.03
N LEU A 181 2.70 -18.88 -20.22
CA LEU A 181 3.87 -18.12 -20.63
C LEU A 181 3.45 -16.66 -20.83
N PRO A 182 4.09 -15.72 -20.11
CA PRO A 182 4.03 -14.32 -20.49
C PRO A 182 4.66 -14.16 -21.89
N SER A 183 3.87 -13.65 -22.82
CA SER A 183 4.32 -13.23 -24.14
C SER A 183 5.28 -12.04 -24.03
N GLU A 184 5.94 -11.70 -25.13
CA GLU A 184 6.79 -10.51 -25.20
C GLU A 184 6.02 -9.24 -24.80
N TYR A 185 4.77 -9.13 -25.24
CA TYR A 185 3.87 -8.05 -24.85
C TYR A 185 3.57 -8.05 -23.35
N ASP A 186 3.33 -9.21 -22.74
CA ASP A 186 3.09 -9.31 -21.29
C ASP A 186 4.33 -8.87 -20.49
N TRP A 187 5.54 -9.18 -20.98
CA TRP A 187 6.80 -8.75 -20.35
C TRP A 187 7.03 -7.25 -20.46
N GLU A 188 6.80 -6.66 -21.63
CA GLU A 188 6.93 -5.20 -21.80
C GLU A 188 5.91 -4.45 -20.93
N MET A 189 4.67 -4.95 -20.86
CA MET A 189 3.65 -4.40 -19.96
C MET A 189 4.05 -4.53 -18.48
N ALA A 190 4.58 -5.68 -18.06
CA ALA A 190 5.07 -5.87 -16.69
C ALA A 190 6.23 -4.93 -16.37
N LYS A 191 7.13 -4.68 -17.32
CA LYS A 191 8.27 -3.78 -17.17
C LYS A 191 7.84 -2.32 -17.04
N GLU A 192 6.97 -1.84 -17.92
CA GLU A 192 6.42 -0.49 -17.87
C GLU A 192 5.72 -0.23 -16.53
N ILE A 193 4.93 -1.20 -16.06
CA ILE A 193 4.19 -1.06 -14.80
C ILE A 193 5.11 -1.20 -13.60
N CYS A 194 6.12 -2.07 -13.64
CA CYS A 194 7.11 -2.14 -12.58
C CYS A 194 7.79 -0.79 -12.36
N HIS A 195 8.14 -0.09 -13.44
CA HIS A 195 8.74 1.25 -13.35
C HIS A 195 7.79 2.27 -12.70
N ARG A 196 6.52 2.30 -13.11
CA ARG A 196 5.51 3.19 -12.49
C ARG A 196 5.23 2.85 -11.03
N LEU A 197 5.20 1.56 -10.69
CA LEU A 197 4.98 1.08 -9.33
C LEU A 197 6.13 1.42 -8.38
N GLU A 198 7.35 1.60 -8.89
CA GLU A 198 8.52 1.95 -8.09
C GLU A 198 8.33 3.28 -7.36
N LEU A 199 7.80 4.29 -8.07
CA LEU A 199 7.43 5.59 -7.50
C LEU A 199 6.45 5.43 -6.34
N PHE A 200 5.33 4.74 -6.58
CA PHE A 200 4.32 4.49 -5.55
C PHE A 200 4.88 3.68 -4.37
N TYR A 201 5.83 2.79 -4.63
CA TYR A 201 6.44 1.95 -3.60
C TYR A 201 7.34 2.78 -2.67
N GLY A 202 8.07 3.75 -3.24
CA GLY A 202 8.80 4.76 -2.50
C GLY A 202 7.88 5.58 -1.57
N VAL A 203 6.79 6.12 -2.12
CA VAL A 203 5.79 6.89 -1.37
C VAL A 203 5.16 6.05 -0.25
N THR A 204 4.84 4.78 -0.52
CA THR A 204 4.24 3.89 0.50
C THR A 204 5.19 3.60 1.65
N LYS A 205 6.50 3.49 1.37
CA LYS A 205 7.51 3.37 2.42
C LYS A 205 7.59 4.63 3.27
N LEU A 206 7.41 5.81 2.68
CA LEU A 206 7.31 7.08 3.41
C LEU A 206 6.13 7.04 4.40
N PHE A 207 4.93 6.68 3.93
CA PHE A 207 3.73 6.58 4.79
C PHE A 207 3.87 5.52 5.89
N SER A 208 4.61 4.44 5.62
CA SER A 208 4.80 3.34 6.58
C SER A 208 5.86 3.65 7.65
N ALA A 209 6.74 4.64 7.41
CA ALA A 209 7.79 5.04 8.34
C ALA A 209 7.23 5.92 9.48
N SER A 210 6.52 5.28 10.40
CA SER A 210 5.83 5.90 11.55
C SER A 210 6.70 6.73 12.50
N SER A 211 8.03 6.73 12.37
CA SER A 211 8.95 7.52 13.20
C SER A 211 9.39 8.86 12.59
N LYS A 212 9.06 9.14 11.32
CA LYS A 212 9.53 10.36 10.61
C LYS A 212 8.42 11.21 9.97
N MET A 213 7.15 10.84 10.07
CA MET A 213 6.08 11.58 9.39
C MET A 213 5.87 12.95 10.06
N ARG A 214 6.48 13.98 9.48
CA ARG A 214 6.13 15.38 9.71
C ARG A 214 4.90 15.66 8.85
N LEU A 215 3.78 16.03 9.48
CA LEU A 215 2.53 16.42 8.80
C LEU A 215 2.75 17.49 7.69
N GLY A 216 3.87 18.22 7.73
CA GLY A 216 4.24 19.24 6.74
C GLY A 216 4.98 18.75 5.48
N MET A 217 5.25 17.45 5.31
CA MET A 217 5.93 16.93 4.09
C MET A 217 4.96 16.39 3.03
N GLU A 218 3.68 16.17 3.35
CA GLU A 218 2.72 15.57 2.40
C GLU A 218 2.19 16.57 1.36
N ILE A 219 2.29 17.88 1.59
CA ILE A 219 1.85 18.91 0.64
C ILE A 219 2.94 19.25 -0.40
N PRO A 220 4.22 19.45 -0.03
CA PRO A 220 5.24 19.83 -1.01
C PRO A 220 5.64 18.69 -1.96
N SER A 221 5.78 17.45 -1.46
CA SER A 221 6.33 16.36 -2.28
C SER A 221 5.39 15.87 -3.40
N MET A 222 4.10 16.19 -3.33
CA MET A 222 3.15 15.89 -4.43
C MET A 222 3.06 17.02 -5.45
N LEU A 223 3.60 18.21 -5.13
CA LEU A 223 3.60 19.38 -6.00
C LEU A 223 4.95 19.56 -6.71
N GLU A 224 6.07 19.15 -6.08
CA GLU A 224 7.42 19.25 -6.66
C GLU A 224 7.63 18.36 -7.91
N ASP A 225 6.84 17.30 -8.11
CA ASP A 225 6.93 16.44 -9.30
C ASP A 225 6.23 17.00 -10.55
N ASN A 226 5.57 18.17 -10.47
CA ASN A 226 4.90 18.82 -11.61
C ASN A 226 5.64 20.05 -12.18
N ASP A 227 6.79 20.44 -11.63
CA ASP A 227 7.52 21.66 -12.05
C ASP A 227 8.79 21.37 -12.89
N VAL A 228 8.79 20.30 -13.68
CA VAL A 228 9.81 20.08 -14.73
C VAL A 228 9.10 19.87 -16.06
N ASP A 229 8.67 20.98 -16.67
CA ASP A 229 8.57 21.20 -18.13
C ASP A 229 7.78 22.48 -18.41
N ASP A 230 8.34 23.66 -18.09
CA ASP A 230 7.93 24.93 -18.72
C ASP A 230 8.97 26.05 -18.52
N GLU A 231 10.23 25.77 -18.88
CA GLU A 231 11.22 26.82 -19.20
C GLU A 231 12.02 26.38 -20.43
N ASN A 232 11.41 26.47 -21.61
CA ASN A 232 12.05 26.78 -22.90
C ASN A 232 11.00 26.74 -24.05
N ALA A 233 10.24 27.82 -24.20
CA ALA A 233 9.63 28.26 -25.46
C ALA A 233 9.36 29.76 -25.42
#